data_AF-A0A920L8R5-F1
#
_entry.id   AF-A0A920L8R5-F1
#
_cell.length_a   1.000
_cell.length_b   1.000
_cell.length_c   1.000
_cell.angle_alpha   90.00
_cell.angle_beta   90.00
_cell.angle_gamma   90.00
#
_symmetry.space_group_name_H-M   'P 1'
#
loop_
_entity.id
_entity.type
_entity.pdbx_description
1 polymer ?
#
loop_
_entity_poly.entity_id
_entity_poly.type
_entity_poly.pdbx_seq_one_letter_code
_entity_poly.pdbx_strand_id
1 'polypeptide(L)' 'MIDNKGYRKNVGIVLMNNKNQFLIFKRIGADAWQFPKEG' A
#
# COMPACT_ATOMS: atom_id res chain seq x y z
N MET A 1 -3.34 17.09 -1.71
CA MET A 1 -3.66 18.01 -0.60
C MET A 1 -3.07 17.43 0.68
N ILE A 2 -2.32 18.22 1.46
CA ILE A 2 -1.72 17.83 2.73
C ILE A 2 -2.49 18.53 3.85
N ASP A 3 -2.80 17.83 4.93
CA ASP A 3 -3.52 18.42 6.06
C ASP A 3 -2.62 19.34 6.91
N ASN A 4 -3.22 20.05 7.86
CA ASN A 4 -2.51 20.98 8.76
C ASN A 4 -1.49 20.30 9.70
N LYS A 5 -1.48 18.96 9.75
CA LYS A 5 -0.53 18.15 10.51
C LYS A 5 0.56 17.53 9.61
N GLY A 6 0.54 17.79 8.31
CA GLY A 6 1.54 17.30 7.36
C GLY A 6 1.23 15.93 6.74
N TYR A 7 0.02 15.39 6.91
CA TYR A 7 -0.35 14.09 6.33
C TYR A 7 -1.04 14.22 4.98
N ARG A 8 -0.70 13.30 4.06
CA ARG A 8 -1.42 13.10 2.80
C ARG A 8 -2.49 12.03 2.99
N LYS A 9 -3.75 12.36 2.72
CA LYS A 9 -4.81 11.35 2.66
C LYS A 9 -4.46 10.32 1.58
N ASN A 10 -4.68 9.05 1.88
CA ASN A 10 -4.26 7.94 1.03
C ASN A 10 -5.25 6.79 1.19
N VAL A 11 -5.28 5.88 0.22
CA VAL A 11 -6.05 4.63 0.27
C VAL A 11 -5.08 3.47 0.08
N GLY A 12 -5.11 2.51 1.01
CA GLY A 12 -4.42 1.23 0.89
C GLY A 12 -5.38 0.15 0.39
N ILE A 13 -4.92 -0.71 -0.51
CA ILE A 13 -5.71 -1.83 -1.02
C ILE A 13 -5.14 -3.13 -0.45
N VAL A 14 -5.99 -3.91 0.23
CA VAL A 14 -5.66 -5.25 0.70
C VAL A 14 -6.51 -6.25 -0.07
N LEU A 15 -5.85 -7.12 -0.83
CA LEU A 15 -6.50 -8.19 -1.59
C LEU A 15 -6.09 -9.55 -1.02
N MET A 16 -7.10 -10.39 -0.76
CA MET A 16 -6.93 -11.76 -0.29
C MET A 16 -7.64 -12.72 -1.24
N ASN A 17 -7.06 -13.91 -1.47
CA ASN A 17 -7.71 -14.98 -2.22
C ASN A 17 -8.41 -16.00 -1.29
N ASN A 18 -9.17 -16.94 -1.86
CA ASN A 18 -9.86 -17.99 -1.09
C ASN A 18 -8.92 -18.98 -0.36
N LYS A 19 -7.60 -18.84 -0.52
CA LYS A 19 -6.58 -19.62 0.19
C LYS A 19 -5.96 -18.84 1.36
N ASN A 20 -6.55 -17.71 1.75
CA ASN A 20 -6.05 -16.82 2.80
C ASN A 20 -4.65 -16.25 2.52
N GLN A 21 -4.31 -16.03 1.24
CA GLN A 21 -3.04 -15.40 0.86
C GLN A 21 -3.27 -13.95 0.46
N PHE A 22 -2.33 -13.09 0.82
CA PHE A 22 -2.36 -11.67 0.49
C PHE A 22 -1.57 -11.36 -0.78
N LEU A 23 -2.09 -10.42 -1.58
CA LEU A 23 -1.33 -9.82 -2.67
C LEU A 23 -0.43 -8.70 -2.13
N ILE A 24 0.89 -8.85 -2.33
CA ILE A 24 1.91 -7.83 -2.02
C ILE A 24 2.85 -7.67 -3.22
N PHE A 25 3.42 -6.47 -3.39
CA PHE A 25 4.32 -6.14 -4.50
C PHE A 25 5.72 -5.80 -4.00
N LYS A 26 6.76 -6.25 -4.71
CA LYS A 26 8.14 -5.80 -4.47
C LYS A 26 8.29 -4.36 -4.95
N ARG A 27 8.89 -3.52 -4.12
CA ARG A 27 9.17 -2.13 -4.47
C ARG A 27 10.27 -2.06 -5.52
N ILE A 28 10.05 -1.25 -6.56
CA ILE A 28 11.07 -1.00 -7.58
C ILE A 28 12.27 -0.32 -6.91
N GLY A 29 13.47 -0.89 -7.08
CA GLY A 29 14.72 -0.34 -6.55
C GLY A 29 14.92 -0.49 -5.04
N ALA A 30 14.10 -1.28 -4.34
CA ALA A 30 14.26 -1.54 -2.92
C ALA A 30 14.03 -3.02 -2.59
N ASP A 31 14.75 -3.53 -1.59
CA ASP A 31 14.48 -4.86 -1.05
C ASP A 31 13.40 -4.81 0.03
N ALA A 32 12.20 -4.42 -0.38
CA ALA A 32 11.05 -4.24 0.48
C ALA A 32 9.75 -4.53 -0.27
N TRP A 33 8.72 -4.92 0.48
CA TRP A 33 7.41 -5.32 -0.04
C TRP A 33 6.31 -4.42 0.55
N GLN A 34 5.23 -4.23 -0.19
CA GLN A 34 4.10 -3.41 0.26
C GLN A 34 2.76 -3.83 -0.35
N PHE A 35 1.67 -3.40 0.30
CA PHE A 35 0.38 -3.31 -0.34
C PHE A 35 0.32 -2.16 -1.37
N PRO A 36 -0.52 -2.26 -2.40
CA PRO A 36 -0.84 -1.12 -3.25
C PRO A 36 -1.40 0.03 -2.42
N LYS A 37 -0.98 1.25 -2.75
CA LYS A 37 -1.48 2.48 -2.14
C LYS A 37 -1.56 3.59 -3.18
N GLU A 38 -2.55 4.46 -3.06
CA GLU A 38 -2.71 5.66 -3.89
C GLU A 38 -3.00 6.87 -3.00
N GLY A 39 -2.37 8.01 -3.27
CA GLY A 39 -2.53 9.23 -2.48
C GLY A 39 -2.89 10.44 -3.30
#